data_AF-A0A485LQW2-F1
#
_entry.id   AF-A0A485LQW2-F1
#
_cell.length_a   1.000
_cell.length_b   1.000
_cell.length_c   1.000
_cell.angle_alpha   90.00
_cell.angle_beta   90.00
_cell.angle_gamma   90.00
#
_symmetry.space_group_name_H-M   'P 1'
#
loop_
_entity.id
_entity.type
_entity.pdbx_description
1 polymer ?
#
loop_
_entity_poly.entity_id
_entity_poly.type
_entity_poly.pdbx_seq_one_letter_code
_entity_poly.pdbx_strand_id
1 'polypeptide(L)'
;MSGFRLNVDKTQILTFAALLPALSPLLVTSDAPVKSLGILVAPNLPPMARFNYVFDRFVSRLSLWLYKTRTYAGKVAIHHSICLPVLWYQLLFVPADKELAKLIDKVMLQFMHGEEINPASTTTSLRLVKIEIVFADKDSCGLDLHKSLDLWQQHNRSVMIRCDQAFATPKSKSKIASWIAPGYTLLSHAFHPLGTPHDLLLANGDSPFLRQLLKNPNVTPMWSAMLQRWFEVRWTPFGHPPNSSSLDIPL
;
A
#
# COMPACT_ATOMS: atom_id res chain seq x y z
N MET A 1 17.67 31.62 -15.33
CA MET A 1 16.35 30.96 -15.25
C MET A 1 16.33 29.80 -16.24
N SER A 2 15.75 28.66 -15.90
CA SER A 2 15.92 27.39 -16.65
C SER A 2 15.10 27.26 -17.94
N GLY A 3 14.40 28.30 -18.41
CA GLY A 3 13.68 28.28 -19.70
C GLY A 3 12.47 27.34 -19.78
N PHE A 4 12.20 26.53 -18.75
CA PHE A 4 11.08 25.60 -18.73
C PHE A 4 9.73 26.31 -18.54
N ARG A 5 8.70 25.81 -19.24
CA ARG A 5 7.30 26.24 -19.10
C ARG A 5 6.47 25.12 -18.48
N LEU A 6 5.56 25.49 -17.57
CA LEU A 6 4.60 24.57 -16.98
C LEU A 6 3.46 24.29 -17.96
N ASN A 7 3.05 23.03 -18.06
CA ASN A 7 1.84 22.65 -18.78
C ASN A 7 0.65 22.83 -17.83
N VAL A 8 -0.10 23.92 -18.01
CA VAL A 8 -1.21 24.30 -17.12
C VAL A 8 -2.32 23.25 -17.12
N ASP A 9 -2.60 22.62 -18.27
CA ASP A 9 -3.66 21.61 -18.41
C ASP A 9 -3.39 20.33 -17.58
N LYS A 10 -2.11 20.03 -17.34
CA LYS A 10 -1.67 18.88 -16.52
C LYS A 10 -1.30 19.25 -15.09
N THR A 11 -1.18 20.54 -14.79
CA THR A 11 -0.70 21.01 -13.49
C THR A 11 -1.88 21.08 -12.53
N GLN A 12 -1.78 20.35 -11.42
CA GLN A 12 -2.75 20.41 -10.34
C GLN A 12 -2.02 20.52 -9.00
N ILE A 13 -2.71 21.06 -8.00
CA ILE A 13 -2.18 21.36 -6.68
C ILE A 13 -2.83 20.41 -5.68
N LEU A 14 -2.00 19.63 -5.00
CA LEU A 14 -2.38 18.85 -3.84
C LEU A 14 -1.73 19.49 -2.62
N THR A 15 -2.54 19.97 -1.67
CA THR A 15 -2.02 20.61 -0.46
C THR A 15 -2.96 20.37 0.72
N PHE A 16 -2.38 20.48 1.92
CA PHE A 16 -3.09 20.52 3.19
C PHE A 16 -3.12 21.95 3.80
N ALA A 17 -2.48 22.92 3.13
CA ALA A 17 -2.39 24.31 3.57
C ALA A 17 -3.40 25.21 2.84
N ALA A 18 -3.71 26.36 3.44
CA ALA A 18 -4.55 27.38 2.81
C ALA A 18 -3.91 27.88 1.50
N LEU A 19 -4.71 27.97 0.45
CA LEU A 19 -4.28 28.42 -0.88
C LEU A 19 -4.75 29.85 -1.16
N LEU A 20 -3.96 30.56 -1.97
CA LEU A 20 -4.37 31.83 -2.56
C LEU A 20 -5.57 31.60 -3.51
N PRO A 21 -6.57 32.50 -3.53
CA PRO A 21 -7.79 32.31 -4.34
C PRO A 21 -7.53 32.08 -5.83
N ALA A 22 -6.47 32.66 -6.38
CA ALA A 22 -6.08 32.50 -7.78
C ALA A 22 -5.65 31.07 -8.15
N LEU A 23 -5.26 30.25 -7.17
CA LEU A 23 -4.80 28.88 -7.36
C LEU A 23 -5.89 27.84 -7.05
N SER A 24 -7.04 28.26 -6.51
CA SER A 24 -8.17 27.40 -6.20
C SER A 24 -8.65 26.54 -7.38
N PRO A 25 -8.67 27.02 -8.64
CA PRO A 25 -9.10 26.18 -9.78
C PRO A 25 -8.18 24.99 -10.05
N LEU A 26 -6.93 25.03 -9.59
CA LEU A 26 -5.95 23.96 -9.78
C LEU A 26 -5.97 22.94 -8.63
N LEU A 27 -6.77 23.16 -7.59
CA LEU A 27 -6.83 22.30 -6.41
C LEU A 27 -7.46 20.95 -6.75
N VAL A 28 -6.77 19.87 -6.39
CA VAL A 28 -7.31 18.52 -6.47
C VAL A 28 -8.45 18.37 -5.47
N THR A 29 -9.64 18.00 -5.94
CA THR A 29 -10.81 17.73 -5.10
C THR A 29 -10.94 16.23 -4.81
N SER A 30 -11.70 15.88 -3.78
CA SER A 30 -11.98 14.48 -3.43
C SER A 30 -12.71 13.73 -4.54
N ASP A 31 -13.56 14.43 -5.30
CA ASP A 31 -14.40 13.86 -6.37
C ASP A 31 -13.66 13.69 -7.71
N ALA A 32 -12.54 14.39 -7.89
CA ALA A 32 -11.73 14.34 -9.09
C ALA A 32 -10.28 13.93 -8.76
N PRO A 33 -10.05 12.67 -8.39
CA PRO A 33 -8.72 12.22 -7.99
C PRO A 33 -7.75 12.20 -9.17
N VAL A 34 -6.49 12.54 -8.88
CA VAL A 34 -5.43 12.62 -9.88
C VAL A 34 -4.38 11.55 -9.73
N LYS A 35 -3.59 11.35 -10.79
CA LYS A 35 -2.51 10.38 -10.80
C LYS A 35 -1.19 11.08 -10.55
N SER A 36 -0.46 10.63 -9.53
CA SER A 36 0.93 10.99 -9.30
C SER A 36 1.78 9.73 -9.25
N LEU A 37 2.78 9.62 -10.13
CA LEU A 37 3.63 8.43 -10.27
C LEU A 37 2.83 7.11 -10.40
N GLY A 38 1.67 7.17 -11.06
CA GLY A 38 0.77 6.03 -11.24
C GLY A 38 -0.19 5.75 -10.07
N ILE A 39 0.02 6.38 -8.90
CA ILE A 39 -0.82 6.26 -7.71
C ILE A 39 -1.96 7.28 -7.79
N LEU A 40 -3.17 6.85 -7.44
CA LEU A 40 -4.34 7.72 -7.33
C LEU A 40 -4.27 8.55 -6.04
N VAL A 41 -4.38 9.88 -6.14
CA VAL A 41 -4.22 10.82 -5.03
C VAL A 41 -5.33 11.87 -5.07
N ALA A 42 -5.98 12.07 -3.92
CA ALA A 42 -6.88 13.17 -3.64
C ALA A 42 -6.96 13.39 -2.13
N PRO A 43 -7.42 14.57 -1.66
CA PRO A 43 -7.80 14.75 -0.27
C PRO A 43 -8.85 13.70 0.13
N ASN A 44 -8.68 13.10 1.31
CA ASN A 44 -9.65 12.14 1.90
C ASN A 44 -10.10 10.99 0.97
N LEU A 45 -9.28 10.61 -0.01
CA LEU A 45 -9.60 9.53 -0.94
C LEU A 45 -9.82 8.22 -0.17
N PRO A 46 -11.00 7.57 -0.26
CA PRO A 46 -11.27 6.36 0.49
C PRO A 46 -10.34 5.21 0.03
N PRO A 47 -9.89 4.34 0.96
CA PRO A 47 -9.09 3.16 0.64
C PRO A 47 -9.70 2.30 -0.47
N MET A 48 -11.03 2.16 -0.48
CA MET A 48 -11.76 1.37 -1.47
C MET A 48 -11.64 1.93 -2.89
N ALA A 49 -11.63 3.26 -3.07
CA ALA A 49 -11.44 3.86 -4.40
C ALA A 49 -10.04 3.58 -4.96
N ARG A 50 -9.01 3.61 -4.09
CA ARG A 50 -7.65 3.21 -4.47
C ARG A 50 -7.59 1.73 -4.83
N PHE A 51 -8.19 0.87 -4.01
CA PHE A 51 -8.24 -0.57 -4.28
C PHE A 51 -8.90 -0.86 -5.63
N ASN A 52 -10.12 -0.38 -5.86
CA ASN A 52 -10.87 -0.64 -7.10
C ASN A 52 -10.07 -0.22 -8.34
N TYR A 53 -9.48 0.98 -8.33
CA TYR A 53 -8.66 1.46 -9.43
C TYR A 53 -7.49 0.53 -9.78
N VAL A 54 -6.83 -0.05 -8.78
CA VAL A 54 -5.71 -0.96 -8.97
C VAL A 54 -6.19 -2.35 -9.36
N PHE A 55 -7.26 -2.81 -8.72
CA PHE A 55 -7.85 -4.12 -8.91
C PHE A 55 -8.40 -4.28 -10.32
N ASP A 56 -9.07 -3.27 -10.88
CA ASP A 56 -9.55 -3.28 -12.27
C ASP A 56 -8.40 -3.42 -13.27
N ARG A 57 -7.25 -2.78 -12.99
CA ARG A 57 -6.05 -2.89 -13.81
C ARG A 57 -5.41 -4.26 -13.70
N PHE A 58 -5.40 -4.83 -12.50
CA PHE A 58 -4.92 -6.18 -12.25
C PHE A 58 -5.77 -7.20 -13.00
N VAL A 59 -7.11 -7.12 -12.88
CA VAL A 59 -8.06 -7.94 -13.63
C VAL A 59 -7.86 -7.80 -15.13
N SER A 60 -7.79 -6.56 -15.64
CA SER A 60 -7.53 -6.30 -17.07
C SER A 60 -6.22 -6.92 -17.55
N ARG A 61 -5.18 -6.91 -16.71
CA ARG A 61 -3.89 -7.53 -17.02
C ARG A 61 -4.01 -9.05 -17.05
N LEU A 62 -4.65 -9.66 -16.05
CA LEU A 62 -4.90 -11.10 -16.02
C LEU A 62 -5.67 -11.56 -17.26
N SER A 63 -6.76 -10.87 -17.62
CA SER A 63 -7.55 -11.18 -18.82
C SER A 63 -6.73 -11.11 -20.11
N LEU A 64 -5.85 -10.11 -20.24
CA LEU A 64 -4.99 -9.95 -21.41
C LEU A 64 -3.99 -11.11 -21.56
N TRP A 65 -3.50 -11.65 -20.45
CA TRP A 65 -2.48 -12.71 -20.44
C TRP A 65 -3.06 -14.13 -20.29
N LEU A 66 -4.35 -14.27 -20.02
CA LEU A 66 -5.01 -15.54 -19.66
C LEU A 66 -4.69 -16.68 -20.64
N TYR A 67 -4.72 -16.39 -21.94
CA TYR A 67 -4.55 -17.38 -23.00
C TYR A 67 -3.15 -17.41 -23.62
N LYS A 68 -2.22 -16.56 -23.15
CA LYS A 68 -0.86 -16.48 -23.70
C LYS A 68 0.02 -17.65 -23.29
N THR A 69 -0.22 -18.24 -22.12
CA THR A 69 0.54 -19.40 -21.60
C THR A 69 -0.40 -20.48 -21.08
N ARG A 70 -0.18 -21.72 -21.53
CA ARG A 70 -1.01 -22.87 -21.14
C ARG A 70 -0.48 -23.64 -19.93
N THR A 71 0.81 -23.56 -19.64
CA THR A 71 1.43 -24.29 -18.52
C THR A 71 1.28 -23.55 -17.21
N TYR A 72 1.15 -24.28 -16.09
CA TYR A 72 1.10 -23.70 -14.75
C TYR A 72 2.35 -22.86 -14.43
N ALA A 73 3.54 -23.38 -14.75
CA ALA A 73 4.79 -22.65 -14.56
C ALA A 73 4.84 -21.32 -15.34
N GLY A 74 4.36 -21.31 -16.60
CA GLY A 74 4.28 -20.08 -17.39
C GLY A 74 3.30 -19.07 -16.80
N LYS A 75 2.16 -19.54 -16.28
CA LYS A 75 1.17 -18.70 -15.60
C LYS A 75 1.69 -18.11 -14.28
N VAL A 76 2.44 -18.89 -13.49
CA VAL A 76 3.12 -18.40 -12.28
C VAL A 76 4.15 -17.33 -12.66
N ALA A 77 4.97 -17.56 -13.69
CA ALA A 77 5.96 -16.60 -14.14
C ALA A 77 5.31 -15.27 -14.58
N ILE A 78 4.19 -15.32 -15.31
CA ILE A 78 3.43 -14.12 -15.70
C ILE A 78 2.84 -13.40 -14.47
N HIS A 79 2.30 -14.15 -13.51
CA HIS A 79 1.79 -13.56 -12.27
C HIS A 79 2.85 -12.73 -11.58
N HIS A 80 4.01 -13.33 -11.30
CA HIS A 80 5.10 -12.70 -10.57
C HIS A 80 5.74 -11.54 -11.33
N SER A 81 5.96 -11.69 -12.64
CA SER A 81 6.69 -10.69 -13.43
C SER A 81 5.85 -9.55 -13.99
N ILE A 82 4.54 -9.77 -14.21
CA ILE A 82 3.69 -8.82 -14.96
C ILE A 82 2.46 -8.39 -14.17
N CYS A 83 1.71 -9.33 -13.59
CA CYS A 83 0.40 -9.02 -13.02
C CYS A 83 0.51 -8.46 -11.59
N LEU A 84 1.21 -9.17 -10.70
CA LEU A 84 1.35 -8.79 -9.28
C LEU A 84 2.06 -7.46 -9.05
N PRO A 85 3.12 -7.07 -9.80
CA PRO A 85 3.78 -5.79 -9.59
C PRO A 85 2.86 -4.57 -9.77
N VAL A 86 1.86 -4.66 -10.66
CA VAL A 86 0.85 -3.60 -10.87
C VAL A 86 0.00 -3.37 -9.61
N LEU A 87 -0.25 -4.44 -8.87
CA LEU A 87 -1.04 -4.45 -7.64
C LEU A 87 -0.25 -3.89 -6.46
N TRP A 88 0.91 -4.49 -6.17
CA TRP A 88 1.66 -4.23 -4.93
C TRP A 88 2.22 -2.82 -4.83
N TYR A 89 2.64 -2.23 -5.95
CA TYR A 89 3.16 -0.86 -5.96
C TYR A 89 2.15 0.16 -5.41
N GLN A 90 0.86 -0.03 -5.68
CA GLN A 90 -0.18 0.91 -5.25
C GLN A 90 -0.84 0.53 -3.92
N LEU A 91 -1.02 -0.78 -3.66
CA LEU A 91 -1.57 -1.27 -2.39
C LEU A 91 -0.64 -1.04 -1.20
N LEU A 92 0.63 -0.73 -1.45
CA LEU A 92 1.61 -0.33 -0.43
C LEU A 92 1.08 0.80 0.50
N PHE A 93 0.24 1.70 -0.02
CA PHE A 93 -0.35 2.84 0.71
C PHE A 93 -1.82 2.64 1.12
N VAL A 94 -2.32 1.42 1.01
CA VAL A 94 -3.66 1.02 1.42
C VAL A 94 -3.52 -0.02 2.54
N PRO A 95 -4.23 0.12 3.66
CA PRO A 95 -4.26 -0.90 4.69
C PRO A 95 -4.71 -2.26 4.13
N ALA A 96 -3.99 -3.33 4.49
CA ALA A 96 -4.37 -4.68 4.13
C ALA A 96 -5.76 -5.04 4.69
N ASP A 97 -6.62 -5.55 3.81
CA ASP A 97 -7.96 -5.99 4.14
C ASP A 97 -8.14 -7.47 3.77
N LYS A 98 -8.71 -8.24 4.69
CA LYS A 98 -8.87 -9.69 4.55
C LYS A 98 -9.86 -10.07 3.45
N GLU A 99 -10.95 -9.33 3.31
CA GLU A 99 -11.98 -9.65 2.31
C GLU A 99 -11.52 -9.25 0.91
N LEU A 100 -10.84 -8.10 0.78
CA LEU A 100 -10.22 -7.68 -0.47
C LEU A 100 -9.06 -8.60 -0.89
N ALA A 101 -8.25 -9.08 0.06
CA ALA A 101 -7.21 -10.05 -0.22
C ALA A 101 -7.77 -11.38 -0.77
N LYS A 102 -8.88 -11.88 -0.20
CA LYS A 102 -9.57 -13.06 -0.75
C LYS A 102 -10.06 -12.83 -2.18
N LEU A 103 -10.49 -11.61 -2.51
CA LEU A 103 -10.90 -11.25 -3.87
C LEU A 103 -9.72 -11.31 -4.84
N ILE A 104 -8.54 -10.85 -4.44
CA ILE A 104 -7.29 -10.97 -5.21
C ILE A 104 -6.93 -12.45 -5.40
N ASP A 105 -6.91 -13.23 -4.31
CA ASP A 105 -6.61 -14.67 -4.36
C ASP A 105 -7.56 -15.41 -5.31
N LYS A 106 -8.85 -15.05 -5.29
CA LYS A 106 -9.87 -15.63 -6.16
C LYS A 106 -9.57 -15.40 -7.64
N VAL A 107 -9.25 -14.15 -8.05
CA VAL A 107 -8.96 -13.86 -9.46
C VAL A 107 -7.61 -14.43 -9.91
N MET A 108 -6.63 -14.51 -9.00
CA MET A 108 -5.37 -15.23 -9.24
C MET A 108 -5.66 -16.70 -9.54
N LEU A 109 -6.51 -17.35 -8.74
CA LEU A 109 -6.90 -18.74 -8.98
C LEU A 109 -7.64 -18.91 -10.29
N GLN A 110 -8.59 -18.02 -10.63
CA GLN A 110 -9.26 -18.04 -11.94
C GLN A 110 -8.24 -18.05 -13.09
N PHE A 111 -7.23 -17.17 -13.02
CA PHE A 111 -6.16 -17.14 -14.01
C PHE A 111 -5.36 -18.45 -14.05
N MET A 112 -4.97 -18.98 -12.89
CA MET A 112 -4.23 -20.25 -12.79
C MET A 112 -4.99 -21.39 -13.47
N HIS A 113 -6.30 -21.47 -13.25
CA HIS A 113 -7.16 -22.50 -13.84
C HIS A 113 -7.60 -22.20 -15.28
N GLY A 114 -7.32 -21.00 -15.81
CA GLY A 114 -7.74 -20.64 -17.18
C GLY A 114 -9.23 -20.33 -17.28
N GLU A 115 -9.85 -19.99 -16.15
CA GLU A 115 -11.22 -19.55 -16.04
C GLU A 115 -11.34 -18.10 -16.53
N GLU A 116 -12.55 -17.70 -16.94
CA GLU A 116 -12.83 -16.29 -17.18
C GLU A 116 -12.57 -15.47 -15.91
N ILE A 117 -11.84 -14.37 -16.04
CA ILE A 117 -11.51 -13.51 -14.91
C ILE A 117 -12.74 -12.68 -14.56
N ASN A 118 -13.49 -13.14 -13.56
CA ASN A 118 -14.71 -12.49 -13.10
C ASN A 118 -14.72 -12.41 -11.56
N PRO A 119 -14.43 -11.22 -11.00
CA PRO A 119 -14.44 -10.99 -9.55
C PRO A 119 -15.80 -11.28 -8.90
N ALA A 120 -16.90 -11.07 -9.62
CA ALA A 120 -18.27 -11.26 -9.12
C ALA A 120 -18.75 -12.72 -9.20
N SER A 121 -18.04 -13.61 -9.91
CA SER A 121 -18.48 -14.99 -10.10
C SER A 121 -18.58 -15.74 -8.76
N THR A 122 -19.76 -16.26 -8.42
CA THR A 122 -19.94 -17.11 -7.24
C THR A 122 -19.71 -18.59 -7.54
N THR A 123 -19.43 -18.92 -8.80
CA THR A 123 -19.31 -20.30 -9.27
C THR A 123 -17.95 -20.87 -8.92
N THR A 124 -17.92 -21.88 -8.07
CA THR A 124 -16.74 -22.71 -7.84
C THR A 124 -16.68 -23.77 -8.92
N SER A 125 -15.91 -23.50 -9.97
CA SER A 125 -15.54 -24.49 -10.98
C SER A 125 -14.82 -25.69 -10.34
N LEU A 126 -14.96 -26.86 -10.95
CA LEU A 126 -14.17 -28.03 -10.60
C LEU A 126 -12.72 -27.81 -11.03
N ARG A 127 -11.85 -27.58 -10.05
CA ARG A 127 -10.44 -27.26 -10.26
C ARG A 127 -9.58 -28.52 -10.10
N LEU A 128 -8.75 -28.79 -11.10
CA LEU A 128 -7.84 -29.94 -11.10
C LEU A 128 -6.74 -29.83 -10.04
N VAL A 129 -6.32 -28.59 -9.72
CA VAL A 129 -5.31 -28.31 -8.70
C VAL A 129 -5.99 -27.69 -7.49
N LYS A 130 -5.73 -28.23 -6.30
CA LYS A 130 -6.24 -27.68 -5.04
C LYS A 130 -5.61 -26.32 -4.76
N ILE A 131 -6.39 -25.42 -4.17
CA ILE A 131 -5.95 -24.09 -3.73
C ILE A 131 -4.69 -24.15 -2.85
N GLU A 132 -4.58 -25.16 -1.99
CA GLU A 132 -3.45 -25.38 -1.09
C GLU A 132 -2.15 -25.61 -1.86
N ILE A 133 -2.20 -26.32 -2.99
CA ILE A 133 -1.03 -26.59 -3.84
C ILE A 133 -0.61 -25.32 -4.58
N VAL A 134 -1.58 -24.51 -5.01
CA VAL A 134 -1.29 -23.24 -5.70
C VAL A 134 -0.50 -22.30 -4.80
N PHE A 135 -0.86 -22.23 -3.51
CA PHE A 135 -0.22 -21.32 -2.56
C PHE A 135 0.89 -21.94 -1.70
N ALA A 136 1.24 -23.20 -1.94
CA ALA A 136 2.34 -23.86 -1.23
C ALA A 136 3.70 -23.50 -1.84
N ASP A 137 4.73 -23.57 -1.02
CA ASP A 137 6.12 -23.34 -1.42
C ASP A 137 6.59 -24.43 -2.40
N LYS A 138 7.61 -24.11 -3.21
CA LYS A 138 8.22 -25.09 -4.14
C LYS A 138 8.74 -26.33 -3.43
N ASP A 139 9.29 -26.18 -2.23
CA ASP A 139 9.82 -27.27 -1.41
C ASP A 139 8.72 -28.25 -0.96
N SER A 140 7.47 -27.78 -0.90
CA SER A 140 6.28 -28.59 -0.58
C SER A 140 5.54 -29.07 -1.83
N CYS A 141 6.22 -29.10 -2.98
CA CYS A 141 5.63 -29.40 -4.30
C CYS A 141 4.51 -28.42 -4.72
N GLY A 142 4.53 -27.20 -4.22
CA GLY A 142 3.58 -26.14 -4.55
C GLY A 142 3.99 -25.28 -5.75
N LEU A 143 3.10 -24.37 -6.14
CA LEU A 143 3.32 -23.44 -7.27
C LEU A 143 3.94 -22.10 -6.86
N ASP A 144 4.24 -21.88 -5.58
CA ASP A 144 4.97 -20.71 -5.09
C ASP A 144 4.25 -19.38 -5.36
N LEU A 145 2.92 -19.39 -5.33
CA LEU A 145 2.16 -18.17 -5.19
C LEU A 145 1.94 -17.91 -3.71
N HIS A 146 2.12 -16.69 -3.25
CA HIS A 146 1.81 -16.35 -1.87
C HIS A 146 0.37 -15.87 -1.76
N LYS A 147 -0.25 -16.10 -0.59
CA LYS A 147 -1.56 -15.52 -0.28
C LYS A 147 -1.47 -14.01 -0.29
N SER A 148 -2.44 -13.36 -0.91
CA SER A 148 -2.45 -11.92 -1.10
C SER A 148 -2.45 -11.15 0.21
N LEU A 149 -3.10 -11.68 1.25
CA LEU A 149 -3.14 -11.03 2.56
C LEU A 149 -1.74 -10.95 3.19
N ASP A 150 -0.99 -12.05 3.13
CA ASP A 150 0.32 -12.15 3.77
C ASP A 150 1.33 -11.22 3.07
N LEU A 151 1.37 -11.23 1.73
CA LEU A 151 2.19 -10.31 0.94
C LEU A 151 1.82 -8.85 1.20
N TRP A 152 0.53 -8.53 1.21
CA TRP A 152 0.08 -7.16 1.42
C TRP A 152 0.47 -6.65 2.82
N GLN A 153 0.29 -7.48 3.86
CA GLN A 153 0.72 -7.16 5.22
C GLN A 153 2.24 -6.99 5.31
N GLN A 154 3.02 -7.82 4.62
CA GLN A 154 4.47 -7.68 4.54
C GLN A 154 4.88 -6.35 3.89
N HIS A 155 4.24 -5.97 2.78
CA HIS A 155 4.46 -4.68 2.13
C HIS A 155 4.10 -3.51 3.04
N ASN A 156 2.93 -3.51 3.68
CA ASN A 156 2.57 -2.46 4.64
C ASN A 156 3.55 -2.39 5.82
N ARG A 157 4.02 -3.53 6.33
CA ARG A 157 5.05 -3.61 7.38
C ARG A 157 6.37 -3.02 6.92
N SER A 158 6.78 -3.26 5.67
CA SER A 158 8.00 -2.67 5.11
C SER A 158 7.97 -1.14 5.10
N VAL A 159 6.81 -0.54 4.78
CA VAL A 159 6.61 0.91 4.83
C VAL A 159 6.66 1.42 6.27
N MET A 160 5.99 0.72 7.18
CA MET A 160 6.02 1.02 8.61
C MET A 160 7.45 1.12 9.13
N ILE A 161 8.29 0.12 8.86
CA ILE A 161 9.70 0.10 9.29
C ILE A 161 10.49 1.28 8.69
N ARG A 162 10.29 1.60 7.41
CA ARG A 162 10.95 2.75 6.77
C ARG A 162 10.53 4.08 7.40
N CYS A 163 9.25 4.23 7.74
CA CYS A 163 8.75 5.42 8.43
C CYS A 163 9.33 5.54 9.84
N ASP A 164 9.40 4.43 10.58
CA ASP A 164 10.02 4.37 11.91
C ASP A 164 11.50 4.75 11.87
N GLN A 165 12.29 4.14 10.97
CA GLN A 165 13.69 4.51 10.73
C GLN A 165 13.86 6.01 10.46
N ALA A 166 12.96 6.60 9.67
CA ALA A 166 12.97 8.01 9.38
C ALA A 166 12.65 8.88 10.60
N PHE A 167 11.81 8.39 11.52
CA PHE A 167 11.50 9.07 12.78
C PHE A 167 12.64 8.95 13.81
N ALA A 168 13.27 7.79 13.93
CA ALA A 168 14.33 7.50 14.89
C ALA A 168 15.69 8.15 14.54
N THR A 169 15.89 8.58 13.29
CA THR A 169 17.17 9.17 12.85
C THR A 169 17.45 10.50 13.59
N PRO A 170 18.59 10.65 14.29
CA PRO A 170 18.86 11.82 15.12
C PRO A 170 18.88 13.15 14.36
N LYS A 171 18.24 14.18 14.94
CA LYS A 171 18.12 15.53 14.37
C LYS A 171 19.45 16.25 14.12
N SER A 172 20.55 15.83 14.74
CA SER A 172 21.85 16.52 14.58
C SER A 172 22.51 16.29 13.21
N LYS A 173 21.99 15.35 12.38
CA LYS A 173 22.51 15.07 11.03
C LYS A 173 21.49 15.14 9.88
N SER A 174 20.21 15.39 10.11
CA SER A 174 19.22 15.27 9.02
C SER A 174 17.94 16.09 9.25
N LYS A 175 17.58 16.92 8.27
CA LYS A 175 16.18 17.35 8.08
C LYS A 175 15.35 16.10 7.80
N ILE A 176 14.14 16.00 8.36
CA ILE A 176 13.20 14.90 8.08
C ILE A 176 13.19 14.62 6.58
N ALA A 177 13.27 13.35 6.20
CA ALA A 177 13.34 12.97 4.81
C ALA A 177 12.18 13.58 4.02
N SER A 178 12.48 14.22 2.89
CA SER A 178 11.49 15.00 2.14
C SER A 178 10.27 14.19 1.72
N TRP A 179 10.44 12.89 1.50
CA TRP A 179 9.36 11.97 1.12
C TRP A 179 8.34 11.72 2.25
N ILE A 180 8.74 11.81 3.53
CA ILE A 180 7.84 11.62 4.68
C ILE A 180 7.37 12.93 5.30
N ALA A 181 8.00 14.06 4.96
CA ALA A 181 7.73 15.36 5.56
C ALA A 181 6.24 15.78 5.58
N PRO A 182 5.43 15.59 4.51
CA PRO A 182 4.00 15.91 4.55
C PRO A 182 3.24 15.06 5.57
N GLY A 183 3.49 13.75 5.59
CA GLY A 183 2.86 12.82 6.53
C GLY A 183 3.27 13.10 7.98
N TYR A 184 4.55 13.40 8.20
CA TYR A 184 5.06 13.83 9.50
C TYR A 184 4.38 15.11 10.00
N THR A 185 4.19 16.10 9.11
CA THR A 185 3.55 17.37 9.47
C THR A 185 2.08 17.15 9.87
N LEU A 186 1.34 16.37 9.11
CA LEU A 186 -0.05 16.00 9.44
C LEU A 186 -0.14 15.25 10.76
N LEU A 187 0.76 14.28 10.99
CA LEU A 187 0.81 13.52 12.23
C LEU A 187 1.21 14.40 13.43
N SER A 188 2.13 15.34 13.24
CA SER A 188 2.52 16.32 14.24
C SER A 188 1.36 17.26 14.59
N HIS A 189 0.58 17.70 13.60
CA HIS A 189 -0.62 18.51 13.83
C HIS A 189 -1.69 17.71 14.57
N ALA A 190 -1.83 16.41 14.27
CA ALA A 190 -2.77 15.53 14.96
C ALA A 190 -2.37 15.23 16.42
N PHE A 191 -1.07 15.23 16.70
CA PHE A 191 -0.50 14.89 18.01
C PHE A 191 -0.24 16.14 18.90
N HIS A 192 -0.26 17.35 18.34
CA HIS A 192 -0.14 18.59 19.11
C HIS A 192 -1.33 18.79 20.07
N PRO A 193 -1.14 19.27 21.32
CA PRO A 193 0.11 19.79 21.92
C PRO A 193 0.99 18.76 22.64
N LEU A 194 0.68 17.47 22.55
CA LEU A 194 1.19 16.47 23.50
C LEU A 194 2.64 16.06 23.24
N GLY A 195 3.15 16.31 22.04
CA GLY A 195 4.55 16.11 21.73
C GLY A 195 4.82 16.10 20.24
N THR A 196 5.82 15.32 19.85
CA THR A 196 6.26 15.13 18.48
C THR A 196 5.97 13.69 18.01
N PRO A 197 5.85 13.44 16.70
CA PRO A 197 5.70 12.07 16.20
C PRO A 197 6.79 11.08 16.63
N HIS A 198 7.97 11.54 17.03
CA HIS A 198 9.03 10.70 17.59
C HIS A 198 8.59 10.05 18.93
N ASP A 199 7.78 10.75 19.72
CA ASP A 199 7.31 10.25 21.01
C ASP A 199 6.34 9.07 20.84
N LEU A 200 5.73 8.91 19.66
CA LEU A 200 4.89 7.76 19.32
C LEU A 200 5.66 6.44 19.29
N LEU A 201 6.98 6.48 19.03
CA LEU A 201 7.82 5.27 19.05
C LEU A 201 7.85 4.65 20.46
N LEU A 202 7.84 5.50 21.48
CA LEU A 202 7.91 5.14 22.89
C LEU A 202 6.54 5.07 23.58
N ALA A 203 5.48 5.59 22.93
CA ALA A 203 4.14 5.68 23.51
C ALA A 203 3.53 4.31 23.85
N ASN A 204 2.62 4.26 24.83
CA ASN A 204 1.87 3.04 25.12
C ASN A 204 0.65 2.90 24.20
N GLY A 205 0.64 1.84 23.37
CA GLY A 205 -0.42 1.45 22.44
C GLY A 205 -1.84 1.42 23.04
N ASP A 206 -1.96 1.02 24.30
CA ASP A 206 -3.25 0.86 24.98
C ASP A 206 -3.78 2.15 25.62
N SER A 207 -3.04 3.25 25.53
CA SER A 207 -3.46 4.51 26.11
C SER A 207 -4.79 5.01 25.51
N PRO A 208 -5.71 5.56 26.32
CA PRO A 208 -6.95 6.15 25.82
C PRO A 208 -6.66 7.30 24.84
N PHE A 209 -5.51 7.95 25.02
CA PHE A 209 -5.00 8.97 24.13
C PHE A 209 -4.76 8.46 22.71
N LEU A 210 -4.05 7.33 22.53
CA LEU A 210 -3.83 6.80 21.18
C LEU A 210 -5.12 6.41 20.48
N ARG A 211 -6.11 5.91 21.23
CA ARG A 211 -7.45 5.66 20.68
C ARG A 211 -8.12 6.94 20.18
N GLN A 212 -7.83 8.09 20.79
CA GLN A 212 -8.29 9.40 20.31
C GLN A 212 -7.49 9.89 19.11
N LEU A 213 -6.16 9.72 19.11
CA LEU A 213 -5.30 10.06 17.97
C LEU A 213 -5.71 9.32 16.70
N LEU A 214 -5.98 8.01 16.80
CA LEU A 214 -6.41 7.17 15.68
C LEU A 214 -7.79 7.56 15.11
N LYS A 215 -8.58 8.36 15.84
CA LYS A 215 -9.85 8.92 15.37
C LYS A 215 -9.70 10.31 14.74
N ASN A 216 -8.52 10.91 14.79
CA ASN A 216 -8.28 12.23 14.24
C ASN A 216 -8.32 12.18 12.70
N PRO A 217 -9.09 13.05 12.02
CA PRO A 217 -9.17 13.06 10.55
C PRO A 217 -7.83 13.31 9.85
N ASN A 218 -6.85 13.93 10.53
CA ASN A 218 -5.51 14.15 9.99
C ASN A 218 -4.66 12.88 9.98
N VAL A 219 -5.07 11.82 10.69
CA VAL A 219 -4.42 10.51 10.67
C VAL A 219 -5.10 9.65 9.62
N THR A 220 -4.38 9.39 8.52
CA THR A 220 -4.94 8.58 7.43
C THR A 220 -5.14 7.13 7.87
N PRO A 221 -6.04 6.37 7.22
CA PRO A 221 -6.23 4.94 7.53
C PRO A 221 -4.94 4.13 7.47
N MET A 222 -4.03 4.48 6.56
CA MET A 222 -2.71 3.85 6.46
C MET A 222 -1.85 4.13 7.69
N TRP A 223 -1.80 5.37 8.16
CA TRP A 223 -1.11 5.71 9.40
C TRP A 223 -1.70 4.98 10.61
N SER A 224 -3.02 4.89 10.69
CA SER A 224 -3.70 4.14 11.76
C SER A 224 -3.31 2.67 11.74
N ALA A 225 -3.33 2.02 10.58
CA ALA A 225 -2.93 0.63 10.43
C ALA A 225 -1.45 0.41 10.78
N MET A 226 -0.55 1.29 10.32
CA MET A 226 0.88 1.23 10.64
C MET A 226 1.13 1.40 12.13
N LEU A 227 0.47 2.36 12.79
CA LEU A 227 0.64 2.61 14.22
C LEU A 227 0.11 1.44 15.06
N GLN A 228 -1.09 0.94 14.75
CA GLN A 228 -1.63 -0.25 15.42
C GLN A 228 -0.69 -1.43 15.28
N ARG A 229 -0.20 -1.70 14.07
CA ARG A 229 0.73 -2.79 13.83
C ARG A 229 2.06 -2.60 14.55
N TRP A 230 2.57 -1.37 14.60
CA TRP A 230 3.78 -1.03 15.35
C TRP A 230 3.63 -1.40 16.82
N PHE A 231 2.54 -1.00 17.47
CA PHE A 231 2.33 -1.30 18.89
C PHE A 231 2.18 -2.80 19.18
N GLU A 232 1.64 -3.58 18.24
CA GLU A 232 1.60 -5.04 18.33
C GLU A 232 2.99 -5.68 18.21
N VAL A 233 3.82 -5.23 17.26
CA VAL A 233 5.05 -5.96 16.88
C VAL A 233 6.37 -5.34 17.35
N ARG A 234 6.36 -4.13 17.93
CA ARG A 234 7.59 -3.42 18.35
C ARG A 234 8.45 -4.19 19.35
N TRP A 235 7.86 -5.12 20.10
CA TRP A 235 8.56 -5.96 21.06
C TRP A 235 9.23 -7.20 20.43
N THR A 236 9.01 -7.43 19.13
CA THR A 236 9.68 -8.50 18.39
C THR A 236 11.09 -8.06 17.97
N PRO A 237 12.08 -8.97 17.87
CA PRO A 237 13.45 -8.62 17.46
C PRO A 237 13.57 -8.00 16.06
N PHE A 238 12.49 -8.05 15.27
CA PHE A 238 12.34 -7.35 14.00
C PHE A 238 12.00 -5.84 14.15
N GLY A 239 11.72 -5.37 15.37
CA GLY A 239 11.35 -3.99 15.70
C GLY A 239 12.52 -3.05 15.92
N HIS A 240 13.75 -3.58 16.04
CA HIS A 240 14.95 -2.76 15.88
C HIS A 240 15.42 -2.84 14.43
N PRO A 241 15.40 -1.73 13.68
CA PRO A 241 16.00 -1.73 12.36
C PRO A 241 17.50 -2.03 12.52
N PRO A 242 18.02 -3.14 11.95
CA PRO A 242 19.46 -3.28 11.87
C PRO A 242 19.98 -2.10 11.05
N ASN A 243 21.09 -1.49 11.48
CA ASN A 243 21.77 -0.41 10.76
C ASN A 243 22.26 -0.84 9.36
N SER A 244 21.98 -2.06 8.92
CA SER A 244 22.20 -2.55 7.58
C SER A 244 21.11 -2.03 6.64
N SER A 245 21.52 -1.27 5.64
CA SER A 245 20.79 -0.98 4.40
C SER A 245 20.57 -2.26 3.58
N SER A 246 19.94 -3.29 4.15
CA SER A 246 19.54 -4.49 3.41
C SER A 246 18.18 -4.22 2.79
N LEU A 247 18.18 -4.07 1.48
CA LEU A 247 17.02 -4.12 0.61
C LEU A 247 16.50 -5.57 0.43
N ASP A 248 16.97 -6.53 1.23
CA ASP A 248 16.57 -7.93 1.17
C ASP A 248 15.31 -8.17 2.01
N ILE A 249 14.26 -7.40 1.69
CA ILE A 249 12.92 -7.93 1.87
C ILE A 249 12.70 -8.76 0.60
N PRO A 250 12.58 -10.09 0.68
CA PRO A 250 12.33 -10.90 -0.50
C PRO A 250 11.04 -10.37 -1.15
N LEU A 251 11.19 -9.89 -2.39
CA LEU A 251 10.09 -9.59 -3.30
C LEU A 251 9.42 -10.88 -3.74
#